data_AF-A0AAU9JX28-F1
#
_entry.id   AF-A0AAU9JX28-F1
#
_cell.length_a   1.000
_cell.length_b   1.000
_cell.length_c   1.000
_cell.angle_alpha   90.00
_cell.angle_beta   90.00
_cell.angle_gamma   90.00
#
_symmetry.space_group_name_H-M   'P 1'
#
loop_
_entity.id
_entity.type
_entity.pdbx_description
1 polymer ?
#
loop_
_entity_poly.entity_id
_entity_poly.type
_entity_poly.pdbx_seq_one_letter_code
_entity_poly.pdbx_strand_id
1 'polypeptide(L)'
;MMLKKEIAPKIKTSKTPSPISKIVTTSPSPPPIEKLKPKKQPYKKKRSKSSMDFRNKNKSKHSWAEDLVKIDKEELKLKRTIKQLNNKCKMIIEKTKHHTPPPLSSTIIDKKQDLLDKSILNISRTIRNLSNKCKLKFDKLSHIIKSPKHNIVRLRK
;
A
#
# COMPACT_ATOMS: atom_id res chain seq x y z
N MET A 1 35.81 42.30 18.97
CA MET A 1 34.51 41.57 19.09
C MET A 1 33.51 42.24 18.18
N MET A 2 33.01 41.56 17.15
CA MET A 2 31.96 42.11 16.27
C MET A 2 30.72 41.23 16.32
N LEU A 3 29.60 41.87 16.64
CA LEU A 3 28.27 41.28 16.79
C LEU A 3 27.61 41.02 15.43
N LYS A 4 26.78 39.97 15.42
CA LYS A 4 26.08 39.32 14.31
C LYS A 4 25.22 40.25 13.43
N LYS A 5 24.97 39.79 12.20
CA LYS A 5 23.65 39.92 11.53
C LYS A 5 23.29 38.59 10.84
N GLU A 6 22.41 37.81 11.47
CA GLU A 6 21.71 36.69 10.83
C GLU A 6 20.46 37.23 10.13
N ILE A 7 20.35 37.01 8.82
CA ILE A 7 19.19 37.40 8.01
C ILE A 7 18.29 36.15 7.87
N ALA A 8 17.10 36.22 8.47
CA ALA A 8 16.08 35.18 8.34
C ALA A 8 15.44 35.22 6.93
N PRO A 9 15.11 34.05 6.31
CA PRO A 9 14.42 34.02 5.03
C PRO A 9 12.92 34.28 5.21
N LYS A 10 12.40 35.30 4.50
CA LYS A 10 10.97 35.59 4.39
C LYS A 10 10.30 34.59 3.44
N ILE A 11 9.48 33.69 3.98
CA ILE A 11 8.62 32.81 3.18
C ILE A 11 7.34 33.60 2.81
N LYS A 12 7.17 33.94 1.53
CA LYS A 12 5.91 34.49 1.01
C LYS A 12 4.93 33.34 0.78
N THR A 13 3.80 33.36 1.47
CA THR A 13 2.67 32.45 1.20
C THR A 13 1.65 33.18 0.34
N SER A 14 1.56 32.84 -0.95
CA SER A 14 0.44 33.24 -1.81
C SER A 14 -0.61 32.13 -1.80
N LYS A 15 -1.68 32.32 -1.03
CA LYS A 15 -2.91 31.54 -1.13
C LYS A 15 -3.83 32.24 -2.12
N THR A 16 -4.15 31.57 -3.23
CA THR A 16 -5.27 31.95 -4.09
C THR A 16 -6.10 30.71 -4.35
N PRO A 17 -7.32 30.60 -3.79
CA PRO A 17 -8.26 29.56 -4.18
C PRO A 17 -9.03 30.03 -5.42
N SER A 18 -8.84 29.37 -6.55
CA SER A 18 -9.67 29.57 -7.74
C SER A 18 -11.07 28.97 -7.54
N PRO A 19 -12.12 29.58 -8.11
CA PRO A 19 -13.51 29.22 -7.84
C PRO A 19 -13.92 27.94 -8.58
N ILE A 20 -14.75 27.14 -7.90
CA ILE A 20 -15.36 25.91 -8.41
C ILE A 20 -16.50 26.29 -9.37
N SER A 21 -16.29 26.06 -10.67
CA SER A 21 -17.35 26.17 -11.67
C SER A 21 -18.45 25.13 -11.41
N LYS A 22 -19.68 25.60 -11.18
CA LYS A 22 -20.87 24.76 -11.06
C LYS A 22 -21.21 24.19 -12.45
N ILE A 23 -21.09 22.87 -12.61
CA ILE A 23 -21.57 22.17 -13.80
C ILE A 23 -23.04 21.83 -13.56
N VAL A 24 -23.92 22.41 -14.36
CA VAL A 24 -25.35 22.10 -14.41
C VAL A 24 -25.52 20.83 -15.25
N THR A 25 -25.81 19.70 -14.61
CA THR A 25 -26.23 18.47 -15.30
C THR A 25 -27.73 18.49 -15.55
N THR A 26 -28.15 19.06 -16.68
CA THR A 26 -29.46 18.74 -17.27
C THR A 26 -29.36 17.37 -17.93
N SER A 27 -29.89 16.35 -17.27
CA SER A 27 -30.04 15.00 -17.81
C SER A 27 -31.20 14.99 -18.82
N PRO A 28 -30.97 14.69 -20.11
CA PRO A 28 -32.07 14.47 -21.04
C PRO A 28 -32.69 13.10 -20.77
N SER A 29 -34.01 13.09 -20.62
CA SER A 29 -34.81 11.86 -20.49
C SER A 29 -34.59 10.96 -21.70
N PRO A 30 -34.33 9.65 -21.53
CA PRO A 30 -34.22 8.75 -22.67
C PRO A 30 -35.57 8.62 -23.39
N PRO A 31 -35.60 8.55 -24.72
CA PRO A 31 -36.83 8.32 -25.46
C PRO A 31 -37.38 6.92 -25.16
N PRO A 32 -38.70 6.68 -25.34
CA PRO A 32 -39.31 5.38 -25.10
C PRO A 32 -38.68 4.33 -26.01
N ILE A 33 -38.10 3.29 -25.42
CA ILE A 33 -37.54 2.16 -26.17
C ILE A 33 -38.71 1.34 -26.72
N GLU A 34 -38.97 1.50 -28.01
CA GLU A 34 -39.91 0.67 -28.76
C GLU A 34 -39.37 -0.78 -28.80
N LYS A 35 -40.16 -1.74 -28.31
CA LYS A 35 -39.76 -3.14 -28.20
C LYS A 35 -39.66 -3.79 -29.59
N LEU A 36 -38.48 -3.74 -30.20
CA LEU A 36 -38.14 -4.54 -31.37
C LEU A 36 -38.15 -6.03 -31.01
N LYS A 37 -39.10 -6.78 -31.60
CA LYS A 37 -39.19 -8.24 -31.47
C LYS A 37 -37.89 -8.89 -31.99
N PRO A 38 -37.25 -9.81 -31.25
CA PRO A 38 -36.07 -10.51 -31.75
C PRO A 38 -36.41 -11.42 -32.93
N LYS A 39 -35.87 -11.09 -34.11
CA LYS A 39 -35.90 -11.95 -35.30
C LYS A 39 -34.97 -13.14 -35.03
N LYS A 40 -35.51 -14.37 -35.01
CA LYS A 40 -34.75 -15.61 -34.80
C LYS A 40 -33.66 -15.75 -35.87
N GLN A 41 -32.40 -15.55 -35.49
CA GLN A 41 -31.23 -15.86 -36.32
C GLN A 41 -30.80 -17.31 -36.06
N PRO A 42 -30.38 -18.08 -37.09
CA PRO A 42 -29.89 -19.44 -36.91
C PRO A 42 -28.57 -19.43 -36.11
N TYR A 43 -28.55 -20.18 -35.00
CA TYR A 43 -27.39 -20.35 -34.13
C TYR A 43 -26.21 -20.96 -34.90
N LYS A 44 -25.23 -20.14 -35.33
CA LYS A 44 -23.92 -20.65 -35.73
C LYS A 44 -23.19 -21.10 -34.46
N LYS A 45 -22.99 -22.42 -34.31
CA LYS A 45 -22.16 -23.04 -33.26
C LYS A 45 -20.78 -22.35 -33.24
N LYS A 46 -20.51 -21.55 -32.22
CA LYS A 46 -19.15 -21.07 -31.92
C LYS A 46 -18.34 -22.30 -31.51
N ARG A 47 -17.36 -22.68 -32.34
CA ARG A 47 -16.36 -23.70 -32.01
C ARG A 47 -15.53 -23.13 -30.84
N SER A 48 -15.82 -23.55 -29.62
CA SER A 48 -15.03 -23.19 -28.44
C SER A 48 -13.66 -23.85 -28.59
N LYS A 49 -12.68 -23.11 -29.11
CA LYS A 49 -11.26 -23.42 -28.90
C LYS A 49 -10.96 -23.19 -27.42
N SER A 50 -11.27 -24.19 -26.59
CA SER A 50 -10.83 -24.28 -25.20
C SER A 50 -9.96 -25.52 -25.09
N SER A 51 -8.70 -25.34 -25.46
CA SER A 51 -7.62 -26.27 -25.11
C SER A 51 -6.33 -25.47 -25.12
N MET A 52 -6.25 -24.49 -24.24
CA MET A 52 -4.96 -23.94 -23.82
C MET A 52 -4.91 -24.02 -22.29
N ASP A 53 -3.94 -24.82 -21.84
CA ASP A 53 -3.19 -24.65 -20.59
C ASP A 53 -3.74 -25.15 -19.26
N PHE A 54 -4.07 -26.45 -19.21
CA PHE A 54 -3.98 -27.19 -17.93
C PHE A 54 -2.54 -27.46 -17.46
N ARG A 55 -1.54 -27.31 -18.36
CA ARG A 55 -0.12 -27.58 -18.03
C ARG A 55 0.57 -26.49 -17.19
N ASN A 56 -0.08 -25.36 -16.91
CA ASN A 56 0.56 -24.23 -16.22
C ASN A 56 0.32 -24.16 -14.69
N LYS A 57 -0.43 -25.10 -14.11
CA LYS A 57 -0.74 -25.08 -12.67
C LYS A 57 0.42 -25.51 -11.74
N ASN A 58 1.39 -26.28 -12.25
CA ASN A 58 2.56 -26.69 -11.44
C ASN A 58 3.73 -25.70 -11.52
N LYS A 59 3.88 -24.98 -12.63
CA LYS A 59 4.88 -23.91 -12.76
C LYS A 59 4.60 -22.73 -11.83
N SER A 60 3.33 -22.37 -11.63
CA SER A 60 3.00 -21.28 -10.69
C SER A 60 3.28 -21.66 -9.24
N LYS A 61 2.96 -22.87 -8.79
CA LYS A 61 3.25 -23.32 -7.41
C LYS A 61 4.75 -23.33 -7.09
N HIS A 62 5.58 -23.79 -8.03
CA HIS A 62 7.03 -23.77 -7.85
C HIS A 62 7.58 -22.33 -7.80
N SER A 63 7.07 -21.45 -8.67
CA SER A 63 7.39 -20.01 -8.64
C SER A 63 7.03 -19.36 -7.30
N TRP A 64 5.87 -19.68 -6.71
CA TRP A 64 5.47 -19.15 -5.40
C TRP A 64 6.40 -19.62 -4.28
N ALA A 65 6.85 -20.87 -4.30
CA ALA A 65 7.79 -21.39 -3.30
C ALA A 65 9.16 -20.70 -3.40
N GLU A 66 9.67 -20.50 -4.61
CA GLU A 66 10.92 -19.76 -4.83
C GLU A 66 10.82 -18.30 -4.40
N ASP A 67 9.69 -17.65 -4.67
CA ASP A 67 9.48 -16.25 -4.31
C ASP A 67 9.33 -16.06 -2.79
N LEU A 68 8.72 -17.02 -2.08
CA LEU A 68 8.70 -17.03 -0.61
C LEU A 68 10.12 -17.14 -0.03
N VAL A 69 10.96 -18.02 -0.58
CA VAL A 69 12.37 -18.15 -0.14
C VAL A 69 13.16 -16.87 -0.39
N LYS A 70 12.90 -16.16 -1.50
CA LYS A 70 13.52 -14.85 -1.76
C LYS A 70 13.07 -13.80 -0.75
N ILE A 71 11.77 -13.76 -0.43
CA ILE A 71 11.22 -12.85 0.58
C ILE A 71 11.85 -13.10 1.95
N ASP A 72 11.98 -14.36 2.37
CA ASP A 72 12.60 -14.71 3.66
C ASP A 72 14.08 -14.29 3.73
N LYS A 73 14.82 -14.45 2.62
CA LYS A 73 16.22 -13.99 2.53
C LYS A 73 16.33 -12.47 2.64
N GLU A 74 15.45 -11.74 1.97
CA GLU A 74 15.41 -10.27 2.04
C GLU A 74 14.97 -9.80 3.44
N GLU A 75 14.02 -10.47 4.08
CA GLU A 75 13.63 -10.19 5.47
C GLU A 75 14.81 -10.38 6.43
N LEU A 76 15.56 -11.46 6.28
CA LEU A 76 16.76 -11.72 7.10
C LEU A 76 17.82 -10.65 6.90
N LYS A 77 18.03 -10.20 5.65
CA LYS A 77 18.97 -9.12 5.31
C LYS A 77 18.54 -7.81 5.96
N LEU A 78 17.27 -7.44 5.86
CA LEU A 78 16.70 -6.25 6.51
C LEU A 78 16.87 -6.30 8.03
N LYS A 79 16.57 -7.43 8.68
CA LYS A 79 16.76 -7.61 10.13
C LYS A 79 18.23 -7.38 10.53
N ARG A 80 19.19 -7.91 9.75
CA ARG A 80 20.63 -7.68 9.98
C ARG A 80 21.02 -6.21 9.82
N THR A 81 20.53 -5.54 8.78
CA THR A 81 20.80 -4.11 8.55
C THR A 81 20.24 -3.25 9.67
N ILE A 82 19.01 -3.53 10.14
CA ILE A 82 18.41 -2.82 11.29
C ILE A 82 19.27 -3.01 12.54
N LYS A 83 19.72 -4.23 12.82
CA LYS A 83 20.60 -4.51 13.97
C LYS A 83 21.92 -3.73 13.90
N GLN A 84 22.54 -3.68 12.72
CA GLN A 84 23.78 -2.91 12.50
C GLN A 84 23.56 -1.41 12.68
N LEU A 85 22.46 -0.87 12.15
CA LEU A 85 22.12 0.55 12.31
C LEU A 85 21.87 0.90 13.77
N ASN A 86 21.10 0.08 14.50
CA ASN A 86 20.86 0.28 15.93
C ASN A 86 22.17 0.30 16.74
N ASN A 87 23.12 -0.60 16.44
CA ASN A 87 24.42 -0.61 17.09
C ASN A 87 25.22 0.66 16.79
N LYS A 88 25.21 1.12 15.52
CA LYS A 88 25.86 2.40 15.14
C LYS A 88 25.24 3.59 15.86
N CYS A 89 23.91 3.66 15.95
CA CYS A 89 23.21 4.70 16.67
C CYS A 89 23.57 4.72 18.17
N LYS A 90 23.62 3.55 18.83
CA LYS A 90 24.05 3.43 20.22
C LYS A 90 25.46 3.99 20.43
N MET A 91 26.41 3.59 19.58
CA MET A 91 27.79 4.09 19.66
C MET A 91 27.89 5.61 19.47
N ILE A 92 27.10 6.19 18.57
CA ILE A 92 27.07 7.64 18.37
C ILE A 92 26.56 8.33 19.63
N ILE A 93 25.45 7.85 20.21
CA ILE A 93 24.87 8.41 21.43
C ILE A 93 25.87 8.34 22.60
N GLU A 94 26.54 7.21 22.80
CA GLU A 94 27.58 7.05 23.83
C GLU A 94 28.72 8.04 23.61
N LYS A 95 29.26 8.14 22.39
CA LYS A 95 30.33 9.10 22.06
C LYS A 95 29.89 10.55 22.29
N THR A 96 28.66 10.91 21.92
CA THR A 96 28.14 12.27 22.12
C THR A 96 27.98 12.61 23.59
N LYS A 97 27.52 11.67 24.43
CA LYS A 97 27.43 11.85 25.90
C LYS A 97 28.78 12.19 26.54
N HIS A 98 29.88 11.60 26.03
CA HIS A 98 31.22 11.86 26.54
C HIS A 98 31.82 13.19 26.06
N HIS A 99 31.34 13.75 24.95
CA HIS A 99 31.99 14.89 24.27
C HIS A 99 31.27 16.24 24.38
N THR A 100 30.06 16.30 24.96
CA THR A 100 29.31 17.56 25.11
C THR A 100 29.05 17.90 26.58
N PRO A 101 29.33 19.15 27.02
CA PRO A 101 29.11 19.55 28.40
C PRO A 101 27.62 19.49 28.79
N PRO A 102 27.31 19.28 30.08
CA PRO A 102 26.05 18.69 30.54
C PRO A 102 24.73 19.44 30.27
N PRO A 103 24.65 20.77 30.07
CA PRO A 103 23.32 21.40 29.99
C PRO A 103 22.70 21.41 28.59
N LEU A 104 23.47 21.20 27.51
CA LEU A 104 22.97 21.32 26.12
C LEU A 104 22.72 19.97 25.43
N SER A 105 23.41 18.90 25.84
CA SER A 105 23.31 17.59 25.18
C SER A 105 22.05 16.82 25.57
N SER A 106 21.61 16.90 26.83
CA SER A 106 20.41 16.20 27.32
C SER A 106 19.16 16.65 26.56
N THR A 107 18.91 17.96 26.49
CA THR A 107 17.72 18.50 25.83
C THR A 107 17.68 18.26 24.32
N ILE A 108 18.83 18.24 23.64
CA ILE A 108 18.86 17.92 22.20
C ILE A 108 18.64 16.42 21.98
N ILE A 109 19.28 15.57 22.79
CA ILE A 109 19.12 14.11 22.70
C ILE A 109 17.68 13.71 23.02
N ASP A 110 17.08 14.27 24.07
CA ASP A 110 15.70 13.99 24.47
C ASP A 110 14.70 14.41 23.38
N LYS A 111 14.91 15.59 22.76
CA LYS A 111 14.09 16.02 21.61
C LYS A 111 14.25 15.10 20.41
N LYS A 112 15.45 14.60 20.13
CA LYS A 112 15.68 13.65 19.03
C LYS A 112 15.08 12.28 19.34
N GLN A 113 15.11 11.85 20.60
CA GLN A 113 14.50 10.60 21.05
C GLN A 113 12.97 10.67 20.93
N ASP A 114 12.34 11.75 21.37
CA ASP A 114 10.89 11.96 21.24
C ASP A 114 10.44 11.97 19.76
N LEU A 115 11.22 12.58 18.86
CA LEU A 115 10.95 12.51 17.42
C LEU A 115 11.07 11.10 16.85
N LEU A 116 12.04 10.31 17.31
CA LEU A 116 12.19 8.91 16.92
C LEU A 116 11.01 8.08 17.42
N ASP A 117 10.60 8.25 18.68
CA ASP A 117 9.49 7.51 19.28
C ASP A 117 8.16 7.83 18.57
N LYS A 118 7.91 9.10 18.25
CA LYS A 118 6.77 9.53 17.41
C LYS A 118 6.79 8.90 16.02
N SER A 119 7.97 8.81 15.41
CA SER A 119 8.14 8.19 14.09
C SER A 119 7.87 6.69 14.13
N ILE A 120 8.38 5.99 15.14
CA ILE A 120 8.15 4.55 15.37
C ILE A 120 6.65 4.28 15.59
N LEU A 121 5.97 5.10 16.38
CA LEU A 121 4.53 4.99 16.62
C LEU A 121 3.74 5.16 15.31
N ASN A 122 4.12 6.14 14.49
CA ASN A 122 3.46 6.39 13.20
C ASN A 122 3.67 5.24 12.20
N ILE A 123 4.89 4.70 12.13
CA ILE A 123 5.20 3.51 11.32
C ILE A 123 4.37 2.32 11.78
N SER A 124 4.32 2.06 13.09
CA SER A 124 3.53 0.97 13.67
C SER A 124 2.03 1.09 13.34
N ARG A 125 1.48 2.31 13.44
CA ARG A 125 0.09 2.59 13.04
C ARG A 125 -0.14 2.34 11.55
N THR A 126 0.82 2.73 10.71
CA THR A 126 0.75 2.53 9.26
C THR A 126 0.78 1.05 8.90
N ILE A 127 1.67 0.26 9.52
CA ILE A 127 1.75 -1.19 9.33
C ILE A 127 0.44 -1.85 9.75
N ARG A 128 -0.11 -1.49 10.91
CA ARG A 128 -1.40 -2.03 11.39
C ARG A 128 -2.55 -1.71 10.43
N ASN A 129 -2.61 -0.47 9.93
CA ASN A 129 -3.63 -0.06 8.96
C ASN A 129 -3.49 -0.82 7.63
N LEU A 130 -2.27 -1.02 7.13
CA LEU A 130 -2.02 -1.82 5.93
C LEU A 130 -2.41 -3.28 6.14
N SER A 131 -2.03 -3.88 7.26
CA SER A 131 -2.39 -5.25 7.62
C SER A 131 -3.91 -5.43 7.64
N ASN A 132 -4.65 -4.50 8.26
CA ASN A 132 -6.11 -4.53 8.28
C ASN A 132 -6.71 -4.40 6.86
N LYS A 133 -6.16 -3.52 6.01
CA LYS A 133 -6.60 -3.39 4.61
C LYS A 133 -6.38 -4.69 3.83
N CYS A 134 -5.22 -5.35 4.02
CA CYS A 134 -4.91 -6.62 3.38
C CYS A 134 -5.83 -7.74 3.88
N LYS A 135 -6.06 -7.83 5.19
CA LYS A 135 -6.97 -8.81 5.80
C LYS A 135 -8.40 -8.66 5.25
N LEU A 136 -8.93 -7.45 5.23
CA LEU A 136 -10.28 -7.18 4.68
C LEU A 136 -10.40 -7.58 3.20
N LYS A 137 -9.36 -7.36 2.38
CA LYS A 137 -9.36 -7.82 0.98
C LYS A 137 -9.31 -9.35 0.89
N PHE A 138 -8.51 -9.99 1.73
CA PHE A 138 -8.40 -11.44 1.77
C PHE A 138 -9.71 -12.10 2.23
N ASP A 139 -10.33 -11.60 3.30
CA ASP A 139 -11.60 -12.10 3.82
C ASP A 139 -12.69 -12.01 2.74
N LYS A 140 -12.78 -10.88 2.02
CA LYS A 140 -13.69 -10.72 0.87
C LYS A 140 -13.44 -11.76 -0.24
N LEU A 141 -12.19 -11.98 -0.64
CA LEU A 141 -11.85 -12.99 -1.64
C LEU A 141 -12.15 -14.41 -1.16
N SER A 142 -11.90 -14.70 0.12
CA SER A 142 -12.18 -16.00 0.73
C SER A 142 -13.67 -16.31 0.73
N HIS A 143 -14.53 -15.31 0.96
CA HIS A 143 -15.98 -15.45 0.85
C HIS A 143 -16.44 -15.71 -0.58
N ILE A 144 -15.82 -15.09 -1.59
CA ILE A 144 -16.14 -15.34 -3.00
C ILE A 144 -15.82 -16.79 -3.36
N ILE A 145 -14.65 -17.30 -2.93
CA ILE A 145 -14.21 -18.68 -3.24
C ILE A 145 -15.03 -19.73 -2.47
N LYS A 146 -15.42 -19.44 -1.22
CA LYS A 146 -16.22 -20.34 -0.38
C LYS A 146 -17.73 -20.26 -0.65
N SER A 147 -18.19 -19.32 -1.49
CA SER A 147 -19.62 -19.16 -1.75
C SER A 147 -20.15 -20.33 -2.60
N PRO A 148 -21.13 -21.12 -2.10
CA PRO A 148 -21.62 -22.32 -2.79
C PRO A 148 -22.30 -22.04 -4.13
N LYS A 149 -22.64 -20.77 -4.42
CA LYS A 149 -23.40 -20.36 -5.61
C LYS A 149 -22.66 -20.56 -6.94
N HIS A 150 -21.35 -20.80 -6.94
CA HIS A 150 -20.59 -21.10 -8.16
C HIS A 150 -20.28 -22.60 -8.38
N ASN A 151 -20.79 -23.50 -7.52
CA ASN A 151 -20.52 -24.95 -7.60
C ASN A 151 -21.72 -25.79 -8.07
N ILE A 152 -22.70 -25.17 -8.76
CA ILE A 152 -23.88 -25.86 -9.29
C ILE A 152 -23.93 -25.69 -10.82
N VAL A 153 -22.98 -26.31 -11.52
CA VAL A 153 -23.22 -26.78 -12.89
C VAL A 153 -22.90 -28.28 -12.94
N ARG A 154 -23.85 -29.04 -12.39
CA ARG A 154 -24.49 -30.16 -13.09
C ARG A 154 -23.53 -31.23 -13.64
N LEU A 155 -23.00 -32.05 -12.74
CA LEU A 155 -22.81 -33.48 -13.04
C LEU A 155 -24.21 -34.08 -13.25
N ARG A 156 -24.67 -34.14 -14.49
CA ARG A 156 -25.71 -35.11 -14.88
C ARG A 156 -25.00 -36.22 -15.64
N LYS A 157 -25.08 -37.41 -15.05
CA LYS A 157 -24.89 -38.70 -15.72
C LYS A 157 -25.93 -38.86 -16.83
#